data_AF-A0A4R2PA44-F1
#
_entry.id   AF-A0A4R2PA44-F1
#
_cell.length_a   1.000
_cell.length_b   1.000
_cell.length_c   1.000
_cell.angle_alpha   90.00
_cell.angle_beta   90.00
_cell.angle_gamma   90.00
#
_symmetry.space_group_name_H-M   'P 1'
#
loop_
_entity.id
_entity.type
_entity.pdbx_description
1 polymer ?
#
loop_
_entity_poly.entity_id
_entity_poly.type
_entity_poly.pdbx_seq_one_letter_code
_entity_poly.pdbx_strand_id
1 'polypeptide(L)'
;MGAGIGAIIAAPAILAAIMSGGAGHGSYVAARVLFPYSMLLTRLEGEIGPVAMGAGLLQFPVYGALVGRTVAVKTDRSVFFAGTVHLVAALACFSGLLHGFS
;
A
#
# COMPACT_ATOMS: atom_id res chain seq x y z
N MET A 1 -10.53 16.96 3.83
CA MET A 1 -11.03 15.96 4.79
C MET A 1 -10.57 14.54 4.45
N GLY A 2 -10.85 14.01 3.25
CA GLY A 2 -10.49 12.63 2.88
C GLY A 2 -9.01 12.25 3.05
N ALA A 3 -8.08 13.10 2.60
CA ALA A 3 -6.63 12.84 2.77
C ALA A 3 -6.20 12.71 4.24
N GLY A 4 -6.79 13.52 5.14
CA GLY A 4 -6.52 13.46 6.58
C GLY A 4 -7.01 12.17 7.22
N ILE A 5 -8.20 11.68 6.80
CA ILE A 5 -8.70 10.36 7.23
C ILE A 5 -7.75 9.26 6.74
N GLY A 6 -7.30 9.34 5.48
CA GLY A 6 -6.28 8.45 4.94
C GLY A 6 -5.01 8.45 5.79
N ALA A 7 -4.48 9.62 6.15
CA ALA A 7 -3.31 9.74 7.01
C ALA A 7 -3.52 9.10 8.41
N ILE A 8 -4.70 9.26 9.00
CA ILE A 8 -5.04 8.60 10.28
C ILE A 8 -5.04 7.08 10.12
N ILE A 9 -5.61 6.54 9.05
CA ILE A 9 -5.63 5.10 8.76
C ILE A 9 -4.22 4.55 8.46
N ALA A 10 -3.31 5.39 7.95
CA ALA A 10 -1.94 4.98 7.67
C ALA A 10 -1.23 4.46 8.93
N ALA A 11 -1.45 5.06 10.09
CA ALA A 11 -0.79 4.67 11.34
C ALA A 11 -1.08 3.20 11.77
N PRO A 12 -2.35 2.77 11.96
CA PRO A 12 -2.64 1.38 12.27
C PRO A 12 -2.25 0.43 11.12
N ALA A 13 -2.33 0.86 9.86
CA ALA A 13 -1.88 0.04 8.73
C ALA A 13 -0.37 -0.22 8.79
N ILE A 14 0.44 0.82 9.05
CA ILE A 14 1.91 0.72 9.22
C ILE A 14 2.23 -0.23 10.38
N LEU A 15 1.53 -0.10 11.51
CA LEU A 15 1.73 -0.99 12.65
C LEU A 15 1.44 -2.45 12.28
N ALA A 16 0.32 -2.72 11.60
CA ALA A 16 -0.01 -4.06 11.12
C ALA A 16 1.04 -4.62 10.15
N ALA A 17 1.55 -3.78 9.25
CA ALA A 17 2.62 -4.16 8.32
C ALA A 17 3.90 -4.56 9.07
N ILE A 18 4.36 -3.73 10.01
CA ILE A 18 5.54 -4.00 10.84
C ILE A 18 5.36 -5.30 11.63
N MET A 19 4.22 -5.47 12.30
CA MET A 19 3.92 -6.67 13.08
C MET A 19 3.93 -7.94 12.20
N SER A 20 3.40 -7.85 10.96
CA SER A 20 3.39 -8.98 10.02
C SER A 20 4.78 -9.37 9.51
N GLY A 21 5.76 -8.47 9.61
CA GLY A 21 7.17 -8.75 9.29
C GLY A 21 7.91 -9.53 10.37
N GLY A 22 7.35 -9.67 11.58
CA GLY A 22 7.84 -10.57 12.63
C GLY A 22 9.35 -10.47 12.90
N ALA A 23 9.86 -9.27 13.23
CA ALA A 23 11.29 -8.99 13.47
C ALA A 23 12.26 -9.49 12.36
N GLY A 24 11.77 -9.69 11.13
CA GLY A 24 12.56 -10.23 10.01
C GLY A 24 12.21 -11.66 9.60
N HIS A 25 11.36 -12.35 10.37
CA HIS A 25 10.97 -13.75 10.14
C HIS A 25 9.48 -13.93 9.82
N GLY A 26 8.71 -12.84 9.77
CA GLY A 26 7.29 -12.89 9.43
C GLY A 26 7.06 -13.10 7.93
N SER A 27 5.83 -13.48 7.58
CA SER A 27 5.41 -13.68 6.19
C SER A 27 5.13 -12.37 5.44
N TYR A 28 5.18 -11.23 6.14
CA TYR A 28 4.90 -9.89 5.59
C TYR A 28 3.52 -9.77 4.93
N VAL A 29 2.56 -10.64 5.29
CA VAL A 29 1.25 -10.70 4.63
C VAL A 29 0.54 -9.35 4.71
N ALA A 30 0.50 -8.73 5.89
CA ALA A 30 -0.14 -7.42 6.02
C ALA A 30 0.63 -6.33 5.27
N ALA A 31 1.96 -6.37 5.26
CA ALA A 31 2.76 -5.42 4.46
C ALA A 31 2.49 -5.54 2.96
N ARG A 32 2.40 -6.78 2.44
CA ARG A 32 2.10 -7.06 1.01
C ARG A 32 0.69 -6.66 0.60
N VAL A 33 -0.29 -6.87 1.49
CA VAL A 33 -1.69 -6.47 1.23
C VAL A 33 -1.86 -4.96 1.38
N LEU A 34 -1.36 -4.37 2.46
CA LEU A 34 -1.64 -2.97 2.80
C LEU A 34 -0.70 -1.99 2.12
N PHE A 35 0.53 -2.36 1.75
CA PHE A 35 1.53 -1.48 1.12
C PHE A 35 2.20 -2.14 -0.09
N PRO A 36 1.43 -2.65 -1.07
CA PRO A 36 1.98 -3.43 -2.17
C PRO A 36 2.99 -2.62 -3.01
N TYR A 37 2.79 -1.32 -3.19
CA TYR A 37 3.73 -0.49 -3.95
C TYR A 37 5.08 -0.35 -3.26
N SER A 38 5.08 -0.12 -1.94
CA SER A 38 6.32 -0.05 -1.15
C SER A 38 7.08 -1.37 -1.20
N MET A 39 6.35 -2.49 -1.09
CA MET A 39 6.95 -3.83 -1.19
C MET A 39 7.55 -4.09 -2.57
N LEU A 40 6.84 -3.78 -3.65
CA LEU A 40 7.35 -3.96 -5.02
C LEU A 40 8.56 -3.05 -5.29
N LEU A 41 8.52 -1.78 -4.85
CA LEU A 41 9.64 -0.84 -4.99
C LEU A 41 10.87 -1.31 -4.21
N THR A 42 10.68 -1.84 -3.00
CA THR A 42 11.76 -2.44 -2.20
C THR A 42 12.48 -3.56 -2.96
N ARG A 43 11.81 -4.30 -3.85
CA ARG A 43 12.49 -5.30 -4.70
C ARG A 43 13.33 -4.67 -5.79
N LEU A 44 12.89 -3.55 -6.36
CA LEU A 44 13.66 -2.81 -7.37
C LEU A 44 14.86 -2.12 -6.75
N GLU A 45 14.71 -1.61 -5.52
CA GLU A 45 15.77 -0.94 -4.76
C GLU A 45 16.71 -1.92 -4.03
N GLY A 46 16.28 -3.17 -3.82
CA GLY A 46 17.01 -4.18 -3.06
C GLY A 46 16.80 -4.09 -1.54
N GLU A 47 16.44 -2.92 -1.04
CA GLU A 47 16.11 -2.62 0.35
C GLU A 47 14.98 -1.58 0.44
N ILE A 48 14.47 -1.31 1.65
CA ILE A 48 13.43 -0.29 1.85
C ILE A 48 14.10 1.08 1.74
N GLY A 49 14.12 1.64 0.53
CA GLY A 49 14.71 2.94 0.24
C GLY A 49 13.73 4.11 0.46
N PRO A 50 14.22 5.36 0.30
CA PRO A 50 13.39 6.55 0.43
C PRO A 50 12.18 6.57 -0.52
N VAL A 51 12.30 5.97 -1.71
CA VAL A 51 11.19 5.91 -2.69
C VAL A 51 10.13 4.93 -2.22
N ALA A 52 10.52 3.71 -1.80
CA ALA A 52 9.60 2.74 -1.21
C ALA A 52 8.91 3.30 0.04
N MET A 53 9.64 4.01 0.92
CA MET A 53 9.07 4.67 2.10
C MET A 53 8.07 5.76 1.72
N GLY A 54 8.45 6.65 0.80
CA GLY A 54 7.58 7.71 0.31
C GLY A 54 6.29 7.17 -0.30
N ALA A 55 6.39 6.11 -1.11
CA ALA A 55 5.22 5.44 -1.67
C ALA A 55 4.29 4.88 -0.58
N GLY A 56 4.84 4.22 0.44
CA GLY A 56 4.05 3.68 1.55
C GLY A 56 3.36 4.77 2.37
N LEU A 57 4.08 5.84 2.71
CA LEU A 57 3.55 6.97 3.50
C LEU A 57 2.46 7.75 2.76
N LEU A 58 2.60 7.91 1.44
CA LEU A 58 1.63 8.64 0.63
C LEU A 58 0.40 7.81 0.25
N GLN A 59 0.50 6.47 0.27
CA GLN A 59 -0.52 5.59 -0.26
C GLN A 59 -1.92 5.83 0.34
N PHE A 60 -2.02 5.79 1.67
CA PHE A 60 -3.30 5.97 2.36
C PHE A 60 -3.83 7.41 2.30
N PRO A 61 -3.01 8.47 2.47
CA PRO A 61 -3.45 9.85 2.19
C PRO A 61 -4.00 10.04 0.78
N VAL A 62 -3.36 9.46 -0.24
CA VAL A 62 -3.83 9.52 -1.62
C VAL A 62 -5.16 8.77 -1.77
N TYR A 63 -5.30 7.57 -1.22
CA TYR A 63 -6.59 6.84 -1.24
C TYR A 63 -7.71 7.61 -0.55
N GLY A 64 -7.42 8.17 0.63
CA GLY A 64 -8.37 9.02 1.34
C GLY A 64 -8.77 10.26 0.53
N ALA A 65 -7.83 10.88 -0.18
CA ALA A 65 -8.11 12.01 -1.07
C ALA A 65 -9.02 11.59 -2.24
N LEU A 66 -8.73 10.45 -2.87
CA LEU A 66 -9.52 9.92 -3.99
C LEU A 66 -10.95 9.59 -3.55
N VAL A 67 -11.12 8.92 -2.41
CA VAL A 67 -12.44 8.61 -1.83
C VAL A 67 -13.16 9.89 -1.41
N GLY A 68 -12.48 10.83 -0.76
CA GLY A 68 -13.09 12.12 -0.41
C GLY A 68 -13.54 12.91 -1.64
N ARG A 69 -12.82 12.79 -2.76
CA ARG A 69 -13.20 13.42 -4.02
C ARG A 69 -14.46 12.80 -4.60
N THR A 70 -14.68 11.48 -4.51
CA THR A 70 -15.89 10.85 -5.08
C THR A 70 -17.17 11.41 -4.47
N VAL A 71 -17.14 11.76 -3.18
CA VAL A 71 -18.26 12.42 -2.48
C VAL A 71 -18.57 13.78 -3.10
N ALA A 72 -17.54 14.55 -3.46
CA ALA A 72 -17.70 15.89 -4.03
C ALA A 72 -18.16 15.88 -5.49
N VAL A 73 -17.60 15.00 -6.33
CA VAL A 73 -17.87 14.98 -7.78
C VAL A 73 -18.85 13.88 -8.22
N LYS A 74 -19.35 13.07 -7.28
CA LYS A 74 -20.29 11.95 -7.51
C LYS A 74 -19.83 10.96 -8.58
N THR A 75 -18.52 10.72 -8.69
CA THR A 75 -17.94 9.71 -9.56
C THR A 75 -16.91 8.89 -8.81
N ASP A 76 -16.94 7.59 -9.00
CA ASP A 76 -16.10 6.58 -8.33
C ASP A 76 -14.96 6.06 -9.22
N ARG A 77 -14.90 6.47 -10.50
CA ARG A 77 -13.92 6.00 -11.49
C ARG A 77 -12.48 6.00 -10.96
N SER A 78 -12.07 7.06 -10.25
CA SER A 78 -10.72 7.16 -9.71
C SER A 78 -10.47 6.20 -8.54
N VAL A 79 -11.49 5.92 -7.74
CA VAL A 79 -11.40 4.93 -6.65
C VAL A 79 -11.38 3.52 -7.22
N PHE A 80 -12.23 3.23 -8.21
CA PHE A 80 -12.23 1.93 -8.89
C PHE A 80 -10.88 1.66 -9.54
N PHE A 81 -10.35 2.61 -10.30
CA PHE A 81 -9.03 2.51 -10.92
C PHE A 81 -7.93 2.30 -9.87
N ALA A 82 -7.88 3.12 -8.82
CA ALA A 82 -6.88 2.99 -7.76
C ALA A 82 -7.00 1.64 -7.03
N GLY A 83 -8.22 1.16 -6.77
CA GLY A 83 -8.48 -0.14 -6.16
C GLY A 83 -8.03 -1.30 -7.05
N THR A 84 -8.28 -1.24 -8.37
CA THR A 84 -7.78 -2.24 -9.31
C THR A 84 -6.26 -2.27 -9.35
N VAL A 85 -5.60 -1.11 -9.45
CA VAL A 85 -4.12 -1.05 -9.47
C VAL A 85 -3.54 -1.57 -8.15
N HIS A 86 -4.15 -1.23 -7.01
CA HIS A 86 -3.72 -1.74 -5.71
C HIS A 86 -3.87 -3.27 -5.62
N LEU A 87 -5.02 -3.80 -6.06
CA LEU A 87 -5.29 -5.23 -6.06
C LEU A 87 -4.28 -5.98 -6.93
N VAL A 88 -4.00 -5.48 -8.15
CA VAL A 88 -3.00 -6.08 -9.05
C VAL A 88 -1.61 -6.07 -8.40
N ALA A 89 -1.22 -4.97 -7.77
CA ALA A 89 0.07 -4.87 -7.08
C ALA A 89 0.15 -5.84 -5.88
N ALA A 90 -0.93 -5.96 -5.09
CA ALA A 90 -1.00 -6.91 -3.99
C ALA A 90 -0.91 -8.35 -4.49
N LEU A 91 -1.64 -8.71 -5.55
CA LEU A 91 -1.56 -10.03 -6.17
C LEU A 91 -0.15 -10.31 -6.72
N ALA A 92 0.53 -9.31 -7.30
CA ALA A 92 1.92 -9.46 -7.72
C ALA A 92 2.84 -9.83 -6.55
N CYS A 93 2.64 -9.23 -5.37
CA CYS A 93 3.36 -9.59 -4.14
C CYS A 93 3.10 -11.03 -3.62
N PHE A 94 2.05 -11.71 -4.11
CA PHE A 94 1.74 -13.11 -3.75
C PHE A 94 1.90 -14.09 -4.91
N SER A 95 2.20 -13.60 -6.11
CA SER A 95 2.20 -14.41 -7.33
C SER A 95 3.31 -15.46 -7.38
N GLY A 96 4.36 -15.34 -6.55
CA GLY A 96 5.57 -16.15 -6.65
C GLY A 96 6.40 -15.90 -7.92
N LEU A 97 5.89 -15.08 -8.86
CA LEU A 97 6.59 -14.68 -10.09
C LEU A 97 7.77 -13.74 -9.80
N LEU A 98 7.70 -13.02 -8.69
CA LEU A 98 8.77 -12.14 -8.21
C LEU A 98 9.58 -12.89 -7.15
N HIS A 99 10.82 -13.25 -7.48
CA HIS A 99 11.74 -13.90 -6.55
C HIS A 99 11.88 -13.07 -5.26
N GLY A 100 11.85 -13.72 -4.09
CA GLY A 100 11.90 -13.06 -2.77
C GLY A 100 10.55 -12.72 -2.14
N PHE A 101 9.43 -13.05 -2.82
CA PHE A 101 8.09 -13.01 -2.25
C PHE A 101 7.40 -14.39 -2.16
N SER A 102 8.11 -15.49 -2.38
CA SER A 102 7.62 -16.85 -2.16
C SER A 102 7.52 -17.20 -0.68
#